data_AF-A0A254RPS2-F1
#
_entry.id   AF-A0A254RPS2-F1
#
_cell.length_a   1.000
_cell.length_b   1.000
_cell.length_c   1.000
_cell.angle_alpha   90.00
_cell.angle_beta   90.00
_cell.angle_gamma   90.00
#
_symmetry.space_group_name_H-M   'P 1'
#
loop_
_entity.id
_entity.type
_entity.pdbx_description
1 polymer ?
#
loop_
_entity_poly.entity_id
_entity_poly.type
_entity_poly.pdbx_seq_one_letter_code
_entity_poly.pdbx_strand_id
1 'polypeptide(L)'
;MAVDEATKKQDELELYQIDDKAIVPFFREHLEDLKKFLDSHKGENLSLLELLKQFIRTYRLPFNMHRYMEVQRTFIQQTLRSQLENRQAAVSNWIQEHAGRHRDRMIQLQCLYLERIKDSLIPQVKELLEHRIEALKTRESDHDNSQGAA
;
A
#
# COMPACT_ATOMS: atom_id res chain seq x y z
N MET A 1 26.13 23.07 4.07
CA MET A 1 24.83 22.37 4.23
C MET A 1 24.24 22.20 2.83
N ALA A 2 24.54 21.09 2.15
CA ALA A 2 24.18 20.85 0.75
C ALA A 2 23.40 19.53 0.58
N VAL A 3 22.67 19.12 1.62
CA VAL A 3 21.89 17.87 1.68
C VAL A 3 20.38 18.16 1.48
N ASP A 4 19.99 19.41 1.26
CA ASP A 4 18.59 19.82 1.42
C ASP A 4 17.81 19.91 0.09
N GLU A 5 18.43 20.30 -1.03
CA GLU A 5 17.69 20.51 -2.30
C GLU A 5 17.54 19.26 -3.17
N ALA A 6 18.59 18.43 -3.27
CA ALA A 6 18.53 17.21 -4.07
C ALA A 6 17.55 16.20 -3.46
N THR A 7 17.59 16.06 -2.14
CA THR A 7 16.65 15.23 -1.39
C THR A 7 15.23 15.78 -1.46
N LYS A 8 15.01 17.10 -1.29
CA LYS A 8 13.66 17.69 -1.48
C LYS A 8 13.07 17.49 -2.87
N LYS A 9 13.85 17.63 -3.94
CA LYS A 9 13.38 17.35 -5.31
C LYS A 9 13.03 15.87 -5.50
N GLN A 10 13.80 14.97 -4.88
CA GLN A 10 13.49 13.55 -4.84
C GLN A 10 12.18 13.29 -4.10
N ASP A 11 11.94 13.99 -3.00
CA ASP A 11 10.77 13.83 -2.14
C ASP A 11 9.50 14.31 -2.82
N GLU A 12 9.57 15.44 -3.52
CA GLU A 12 8.46 15.92 -4.34
C GLU A 12 8.16 14.90 -5.45
N LEU A 13 9.16 14.42 -6.17
CA LEU A 13 8.99 13.39 -7.20
C LEU A 13 8.45 12.06 -6.65
N GLU A 14 8.79 11.67 -5.42
CA GLU A 14 8.31 10.46 -4.74
C GLU A 14 6.88 10.64 -4.18
N LEU A 15 6.51 11.82 -3.68
CA LEU A 15 5.14 12.15 -3.25
C LEU A 15 4.15 12.17 -4.42
N TYR A 16 4.57 12.65 -5.60
CA TYR A 16 3.76 12.59 -6.84
C TYR A 16 3.52 11.16 -7.38
N GLN A 17 4.09 10.13 -6.72
CA GLN A 17 3.93 8.74 -7.13
C GLN A 17 2.85 7.97 -6.38
N ILE A 18 2.36 8.50 -5.25
CA ILE A 18 1.21 7.89 -4.58
C ILE A 18 -0.03 8.20 -5.42
N ASP A 19 -0.54 7.17 -6.08
CA ASP A 19 -1.78 7.25 -6.85
C ASP A 19 -2.96 6.99 -5.92
N ASP A 20 -3.77 8.01 -5.66
CA ASP A 20 -4.99 7.94 -4.84
C ASP A 20 -5.89 6.78 -5.27
N LYS A 21 -5.93 6.50 -6.58
CA LYS A 21 -6.76 5.44 -7.16
C LYS A 21 -6.27 4.04 -6.80
N ALA A 22 -5.02 3.90 -6.34
CA ALA A 22 -4.45 2.61 -5.93
C ALA A 22 -4.71 2.29 -4.44
N ILE A 23 -5.08 3.29 -3.62
CA ILE A 23 -5.16 3.13 -2.16
C ILE A 23 -6.34 2.24 -1.75
N VAL A 24 -7.53 2.48 -2.29
CA VAL A 24 -8.71 1.67 -1.98
C VAL A 24 -8.58 0.24 -2.55
N PRO A 25 -8.12 0.03 -3.80
CA PRO A 25 -7.79 -1.30 -4.31
C PRO A 25 -6.80 -2.08 -3.43
N PHE A 26 -5.76 -1.43 -2.90
CA PHE A 26 -4.81 -2.07 -1.98
C PHE A 26 -5.52 -2.64 -0.74
N PHE A 27 -6.36 -1.84 -0.08
CA PHE A 27 -7.11 -2.35 1.08
C PHE A 27 -8.13 -3.43 0.72
N ARG A 28 -8.70 -3.39 -0.49
CA ARG A 28 -9.59 -4.43 -1.00
C ARG A 28 -8.86 -5.75 -1.24
N GLU A 29 -7.67 -5.70 -1.85
CA GLU A 29 -6.83 -6.87 -2.10
C GLU A 29 -6.35 -7.52 -0.80
N HIS A 30 -6.06 -6.70 0.21
CA HIS A 30 -5.62 -7.14 1.53
C HIS A 30 -6.72 -7.14 2.60
N LEU A 31 -7.99 -7.20 2.19
CA LEU A 31 -9.13 -6.99 3.09
C LEU A 31 -9.19 -8.00 4.23
N GLU A 32 -8.89 -9.27 3.97
CA GLU A 32 -8.93 -10.32 4.99
C GLU A 32 -7.81 -10.18 6.02
N ASP A 33 -6.61 -9.77 5.58
CA ASP A 33 -5.50 -9.46 6.48
C ASP A 33 -5.79 -8.20 7.29
N LEU A 34 -6.39 -7.19 6.66
CA LEU A 34 -6.85 -5.97 7.33
C LEU A 34 -7.89 -6.29 8.41
N LYS A 35 -8.90 -7.12 8.12
CA LYS A 35 -9.90 -7.54 9.11
C LYS A 35 -9.27 -8.25 10.30
N LYS A 36 -8.37 -9.21 10.05
CA LYS A 36 -7.64 -9.91 11.12
C LYS A 36 -6.81 -8.94 11.97
N PHE A 37 -6.15 -7.99 11.33
CA PHE A 37 -5.38 -6.95 12.00
C PHE A 37 -6.28 -6.07 12.89
N LEU A 38 -7.41 -5.60 12.37
CA LEU A 38 -8.36 -4.80 13.14
C LEU A 38 -8.94 -5.60 14.32
N ASP A 39 -9.23 -6.89 14.10
CA ASP A 39 -9.71 -7.79 15.16
C ASP A 39 -8.67 -8.00 16.26
N SER A 40 -7.38 -8.13 15.92
CA SER A 40 -6.32 -8.32 16.92
C SER A 40 -6.00 -7.05 17.72
N HIS A 41 -6.36 -5.87 17.21
CA HIS A 41 -6.17 -4.57 17.88
C HIS A 41 -7.50 -4.03 18.45
N LYS A 42 -8.53 -4.88 18.56
CA LYS A 42 -9.78 -4.56 19.25
C LYS A 42 -9.48 -4.24 20.71
N GLY A 43 -9.74 -3.01 21.12
CA GLY A 43 -9.57 -2.53 22.50
C GLY A 43 -8.51 -1.44 22.67
N GLU A 44 -7.74 -1.12 21.63
CA GLU A 44 -6.70 -0.07 21.71
C GLU A 44 -7.26 1.37 21.65
N ASN A 45 -8.58 1.55 21.54
CA ASN A 45 -9.26 2.87 21.42
C ASN A 45 -8.65 3.78 20.34
N LEU A 46 -8.09 3.19 19.28
CA LEU A 46 -7.51 3.91 18.16
C LEU A 46 -8.56 4.24 17.10
N SER A 47 -8.37 5.38 16.44
CA SER A 47 -9.18 5.72 15.26
C SER A 47 -8.88 4.75 14.11
N LEU A 48 -9.84 4.55 13.20
CA LEU A 48 -9.63 3.72 12.01
C LEU A 48 -8.42 4.21 11.20
N LEU A 49 -8.21 5.52 11.08
CA LEU A 49 -7.05 6.08 10.37
C LEU A 49 -5.72 5.62 10.97
N GLU A 50 -5.61 5.60 12.30
CA GLU A 50 -4.38 5.15 12.97
C GLU A 50 -4.17 3.65 12.81
N LEU A 51 -5.25 2.86 12.88
CA LEU A 51 -5.18 1.42 12.61
C LEU A 51 -4.74 1.12 11.17
N LEU A 52 -5.21 1.90 10.18
CA LEU A 52 -4.78 1.75 8.79
C LEU A 52 -3.29 2.12 8.62
N LYS A 53 -2.81 3.17 9.28
CA LYS A 53 -1.38 3.52 9.27
C LYS A 53 -0.53 2.43 9.91
N GLN A 54 -0.97 1.87 11.05
CA GLN A 54 -0.27 0.76 11.69
C GLN A 54 -0.27 -0.50 10.83
N PHE A 55 -1.39 -0.81 10.17
CA PHE A 55 -1.48 -1.90 9.21
C PHE A 55 -0.44 -1.75 8.09
N ILE A 56 -0.35 -0.58 7.46
CA ILE A 56 0.63 -0.32 6.39
C ILE A 56 2.06 -0.43 6.89
N ARG A 57 2.35 0.09 8.09
CA ARG A 57 3.68 -0.02 8.72
C ARG A 57 4.07 -1.46 9.02
N THR A 58 3.09 -2.30 9.36
CA THR A 58 3.29 -3.72 9.67
C THR A 58 3.46 -4.54 8.39
N TYR A 59 2.60 -4.31 7.39
CA TYR A 59 2.60 -5.03 6.12
C TYR A 59 3.77 -4.62 5.22
N ARG A 60 4.28 -3.39 5.36
CA ARG A 60 5.44 -2.84 4.67
C ARG A 60 5.35 -2.95 3.14
N LEU A 61 4.14 -2.85 2.58
CA LEU A 61 3.91 -2.82 1.15
C LEU A 61 3.48 -1.42 0.65
N PRO A 62 4.08 -0.97 -0.47
CA PRO A 62 3.54 0.10 -1.29
C PRO A 62 2.12 -0.18 -1.80
N PHE A 63 1.27 0.84 -1.87
CA PHE A 63 -0.08 0.79 -2.45
C PHE A 63 -0.07 0.39 -3.92
N ASN A 64 0.98 0.78 -4.65
CA ASN A 64 1.21 0.37 -6.04
C ASN A 64 2.62 -0.18 -6.19
N MET A 65 2.76 -1.50 -6.00
CA MET A 65 4.03 -2.21 -6.13
C MET A 65 4.63 -2.09 -7.53
N HIS A 66 3.80 -2.04 -8.58
CA HIS A 66 4.29 -1.92 -9.95
C HIS A 66 5.01 -0.59 -10.16
N ARG A 67 4.34 0.51 -9.82
CA ARG A 67 4.90 1.86 -9.92
C ARG A 67 6.12 2.05 -9.03
N TYR A 68 6.09 1.50 -7.80
CA TYR A 68 7.23 1.48 -6.91
C TYR A 68 8.46 0.82 -7.57
N MET A 69 8.28 -0.34 -8.19
CA MET A 69 9.37 -1.06 -8.86
C MET A 69 9.90 -0.34 -10.11
N GLU A 70 9.04 0.33 -10.87
CA GLU A 70 9.47 1.14 -12.02
C GLU A 70 10.37 2.30 -11.61
N VAL A 71 10.04 2.96 -10.50
CA VAL A 71 10.83 4.07 -9.96
C VAL A 71 12.16 3.56 -9.44
N GLN A 72 12.16 2.46 -8.69
CA GLN A 72 13.41 1.81 -8.27
C GLN A 72 14.28 1.41 -9.47
N ARG A 73 13.68 0.86 -10.53
CA ARG A 73 14.39 0.49 -11.75
C ARG A 73 15.05 1.69 -12.42
N THR A 74 14.32 2.80 -12.54
CA THR A 74 14.81 4.04 -13.14
C THR A 74 15.96 4.62 -12.33
N PHE A 75 15.84 4.64 -11.00
CA PHE A 75 16.87 5.15 -10.11
C PHE A 75 18.15 4.30 -10.15
N ILE A 76 18.00 2.97 -10.12
CA ILE A 76 19.12 2.03 -10.29
C ILE A 76 19.82 2.28 -11.63
N GLN A 77 19.06 2.44 -12.72
CA GLN A 77 19.63 2.70 -14.05
C GLN A 77 20.38 4.03 -14.12
N GLN A 78 19.89 5.09 -13.48
CA GLN A 78 20.56 6.39 -13.45
C GLN A 78 21.84 6.34 -12.60
N THR A 79 21.81 5.66 -11.47
CA THR A 79 22.95 5.54 -10.54
C THR A 79 24.07 4.69 -11.12
N LEU A 80 23.73 3.63 -11.87
CA LEU A 80 24.69 2.68 -12.43
C LEU A 80 25.14 3.00 -13.86
N ARG A 81 24.72 4.12 -14.44
CA ARG A 81 25.10 4.53 -15.81
C ARG A 81 26.62 4.65 -16.01
N SER A 82 27.40 4.83 -14.94
CA SER A 82 28.87 4.94 -14.95
C SER A 82 29.63 3.63 -14.68
N GLN A 83 28.96 2.53 -14.30
CA GLN A 83 29.60 1.26 -13.95
C GLN A 83 29.19 0.14 -14.93
N LEU A 84 29.89 0.06 -16.07
CA LEU A 84 29.57 -0.86 -17.17
C LEU A 84 30.03 -2.30 -16.93
N GLU A 85 31.10 -2.53 -16.16
CA GLU A 85 31.76 -3.85 -16.13
C GLU A 85 31.15 -4.87 -15.17
N ASN A 86 30.23 -4.49 -14.28
CA ASN A 86 29.60 -5.47 -13.38
C ASN A 86 28.20 -5.04 -12.89
N ARG A 87 27.32 -4.75 -13.86
CA ARG A 87 25.98 -4.22 -13.60
C ARG A 87 25.17 -5.05 -12.61
N GLN A 88 25.25 -6.38 -12.65
CA GLN A 88 24.45 -7.25 -11.79
C GLN A 88 24.91 -7.21 -10.33
N ALA A 89 26.24 -7.20 -10.10
CA ALA A 89 26.81 -7.06 -8.75
C ALA A 89 26.52 -5.67 -8.16
N ALA A 90 26.63 -4.62 -8.98
CA ALA A 90 26.34 -3.25 -8.57
C ALA A 90 24.85 -3.03 -8.23
N VAL A 91 23.93 -3.65 -8.99
CA VAL A 91 22.49 -3.68 -8.64
C VAL A 91 22.27 -4.40 -7.31
N SER A 92 22.91 -5.55 -7.09
CA SER A 92 22.75 -6.32 -5.84
C SER A 92 23.22 -5.52 -4.62
N ASN A 93 24.40 -4.91 -4.70
CA ASN A 93 24.93 -4.07 -3.62
C ASN A 93 24.02 -2.86 -3.37
N TRP A 94 23.53 -2.22 -4.43
CA TRP A 94 22.61 -1.11 -4.30
C TRP A 94 21.30 -1.52 -3.59
N ILE A 95 20.72 -2.65 -3.98
CA ILE A 95 19.51 -3.19 -3.33
C ILE A 95 19.78 -3.46 -1.84
N GLN A 96 20.90 -4.09 -1.51
CA GLN A 96 21.27 -4.39 -0.12
C GLN A 96 21.42 -3.11 0.72
N GLU A 97 22.00 -2.06 0.16
CA GLU A 97 22.31 -0.83 0.90
C GLU A 97 21.15 0.19 0.93
N HIS A 98 20.26 0.20 -0.07
CA HIS A 98 19.32 1.31 -0.30
C HIS A 98 17.84 0.88 -0.34
N ALA A 99 17.52 -0.38 -0.66
CA ALA A 99 16.12 -0.79 -0.82
C ALA A 99 15.33 -0.77 0.49
N GLY A 100 15.99 -1.10 1.62
CA GLY A 100 15.37 -1.04 2.95
C GLY A 100 14.96 0.40 3.32
N ARG A 101 15.91 1.33 3.23
CA ARG A 101 15.69 2.77 3.52
C ARG A 101 14.64 3.38 2.60
N HIS A 102 14.69 3.08 1.31
CA HIS A 102 13.70 3.55 0.35
C HIS A 102 12.29 3.01 0.65
N ARG A 103 12.19 1.73 1.04
CA ARG A 103 10.91 1.14 1.46
C ARG A 103 10.39 1.80 2.73
N ASP A 104 11.21 1.95 3.76
CA ASP A 104 10.81 2.63 5.01
C ASP A 104 10.27 4.02 4.75
N ARG A 105 10.96 4.77 3.88
CA ARG A 105 10.54 6.10 3.45
C ARG A 105 9.20 6.09 2.72
N MET A 106 9.02 5.19 1.75
CA MET A 106 7.76 5.06 1.03
C MET A 106 6.60 4.74 1.99
N ILE A 107 6.80 3.85 2.95
CA ILE A 107 5.80 3.52 3.97
C ILE A 107 5.43 4.73 4.83
N GLN A 108 6.42 5.54 5.22
CA GLN A 108 6.17 6.79 5.96
C GLN A 108 5.36 7.78 5.11
N LEU A 109 5.73 7.97 3.84
CA LEU A 109 5.01 8.85 2.93
C LEU A 109 3.56 8.40 2.73
N GLN A 110 3.31 7.10 2.59
CA GLN A 110 1.95 6.56 2.51
C GLN A 110 1.12 6.90 3.75
N CYS A 111 1.71 6.77 4.94
CA CYS A 111 1.03 7.12 6.19
C CYS A 111 0.70 8.62 6.28
N LEU A 112 1.62 9.49 5.84
CA LEU A 112 1.38 10.94 5.77
C LEU A 112 0.31 11.27 4.75
N TYR A 113 0.31 10.57 3.61
CA TYR A 113 -0.67 10.77 2.55
C TYR A 113 -2.08 10.37 2.99
N LEU A 114 -2.22 9.30 3.76
CA LEU A 114 -3.51 8.92 4.35
C LEU A 114 -4.14 10.05 5.17
N GLU A 115 -3.33 10.82 5.91
CA GLU A 115 -3.82 11.96 6.68
C GLU A 115 -4.44 13.03 5.78
N ARG A 116 -3.86 13.25 4.60
CA ARG A 116 -4.32 14.23 3.62
C ARG A 116 -5.65 13.86 2.97
N ILE A 117 -5.89 12.57 2.75
CA ILE A 117 -7.08 12.08 2.03
C ILE A 117 -8.14 11.43 2.94
N LYS A 118 -7.93 11.46 4.26
CA LYS A 118 -8.74 10.71 5.24
C LYS A 118 -10.24 10.93 5.10
N ASP A 119 -10.66 12.16 4.79
CA ASP A 119 -12.08 12.51 4.72
C ASP A 119 -12.79 11.79 3.57
N SER A 120 -12.09 11.55 2.46
CA SER A 120 -12.59 10.72 1.35
C SER A 120 -12.33 9.23 1.53
N LEU A 121 -11.22 8.86 2.16
CA LEU A 121 -10.77 7.46 2.25
C LEU A 121 -11.55 6.67 3.31
N ILE A 122 -11.72 7.26 4.50
CA ILE A 122 -12.30 6.57 5.65
C ILE A 122 -13.71 6.04 5.35
N PRO A 123 -14.63 6.80 4.72
CA PRO A 123 -15.93 6.25 4.32
C PRO A 123 -15.82 5.04 3.41
N GLN A 124 -14.95 5.08 2.39
CA GLN A 124 -14.77 3.99 1.43
C GLN A 124 -14.20 2.73 2.09
N VAL A 125 -13.24 2.88 3.01
CA VAL A 125 -12.68 1.73 3.74
C VAL A 125 -13.69 1.16 4.73
N LYS A 126 -14.53 1.99 5.36
CA LYS A 126 -15.63 1.49 6.19
C LYS A 126 -16.62 0.67 5.38
N GLU A 127 -17.03 1.16 4.21
CA GLU A 127 -17.90 0.43 3.30
C GLU A 127 -17.29 -0.92 2.88
N LEU A 128 -15.99 -0.97 2.57
CA LEU A 128 -15.27 -2.22 2.30
C LEU A 128 -15.31 -3.20 3.48
N LEU A 129 -15.19 -2.71 4.71
CA LEU A 129 -15.21 -3.53 5.93
C LEU A 129 -16.63 -3.99 6.29
N GLU A 130 -17.63 -3.16 6.01
CA GLU A 130 -19.05 -3.38 6.29
C GLU A 130 -19.72 -4.28 5.25
N HIS A 131 -19.13 -4.46 4.05
CA HIS A 131 -19.60 -5.39 3.00
C HIS A 131 -19.49 -6.87 3.42
N ARG A 132 -20.28 -7.24 4.42
CA ARG A 132 -20.55 -8.59 4.87
C ARG A 132 -22.03 -8.82 4.59
N ILE A 133 -22.30 -9.73 3.64
CA ILE A 133 -23.62 -10.32 3.32
C ILE A 133 -24.42 -9.62 2.19
N GLU A 134 -23.90 -9.66 0.96
CA GLU A 134 -24.75 -9.68 -0.24
C GLU A 134 -24.38 -10.86 -1.16
N ALA A 135 -23.11 -11.25 -1.17
CA ALA A 135 -22.65 -12.46 -1.87
C ALA A 135 -23.12 -13.79 -1.25
N LEU A 136 -23.65 -13.79 -0.01
CA LEU A 136 -24.24 -14.98 0.62
C LEU A 136 -25.76 -15.07 0.38
N LYS A 137 -26.48 -13.94 0.29
CA LYS A 137 -27.91 -13.95 -0.04
C LYS A 137 -28.20 -14.38 -1.48
N THR A 138 -27.28 -14.13 -2.41
CA THR A 138 -27.45 -14.57 -3.81
C THR A 138 -27.27 -16.10 -3.96
N ARG A 139 -26.44 -16.73 -3.12
CA ARG A 139 -26.27 -18.20 -3.11
C ARG A 139 -27.36 -18.94 -2.37
N GLU A 140 -28.01 -18.32 -1.38
CA GLU A 140 -29.16 -18.90 -0.69
C GLU A 140 -30.47 -18.76 -1.48
N SER A 141 -30.62 -17.72 -2.30
CA SER A 141 -31.81 -17.54 -3.15
C SER A 141 -31.81 -18.42 -4.42
N ASP A 142 -30.65 -18.87 -4.90
CA ASP A 142 -30.57 -19.87 -5.97
C ASP A 142 -30.80 -21.32 -5.48
N HIS A 143 -30.56 -21.60 -4.20
CA HIS A 143 -30.66 -22.95 -3.66
C HIS A 143 -32.08 -23.33 -3.19
N ASP A 144 -32.93 -22.35 -2.87
CA ASP A 144 -34.30 -22.56 -2.38
C ASP A 144 -35.33 -22.75 -3.53
N ASN A 145 -34.98 -22.36 -4.76
CA ASN A 145 -35.87 -22.52 -5.92
C ASN A 145 -35.73 -23.87 -6.65
N SER A 146 -34.91 -24.79 -6.10
CA SER A 146 -34.60 -26.10 -6.70
C SER A 146 -35.21 -27.31 -5.98
N GLN A 147 -35.97 -27.12 -4.89
CA GLN A 147 -36.60 -28.23 -4.13
C GLN A 147 -38.13 -28.17 -4.07
N GLY A 148 -38.77 -27.33 -4.89
CA GLY A 148 -40.23 -27.14 -4.90
C GLY A 148 -40.92 -27.47 -6.22
N ALA A 149 -40.46 -28.47 -6.99
CA ALA A 149 -41.19 -28.95 -8.16
C ALA A 149 -40.80 -30.40 -8.53
N ALA A 150 -41.35 -31.37 -7.80
CA ALA A 150 -41.76 -32.71 -8.29
C ALA A 150 -42.27 -33.56 -7.12
#